data_AF-A0A0B0MY70-F1
#
_entry.id   AF-A0A0B0MY70-F1
#
_cell.length_a   1.000
_cell.length_b   1.000
_cell.length_c   1.000
_cell.angle_alpha   90.00
_cell.angle_beta   90.00
_cell.angle_gamma   90.00
#
_symmetry.space_group_name_H-M   'P 1'
#
loop_
_entity.id
_entity.type
_entity.pdbx_description
1 polymer ?
#
loop_
_entity_poly.entity_id
_entity_poly.type
_entity_poly.pdbx_seq_one_letter_code
_entity_poly.pdbx_strand_id
1 'polypeptide(L)'
;MTSEVGEIMDKLKDKKVEYEAIASIDSAVNLEDIDNRIITEVLGPERYGRVRFQGSGVNPTQYFGSSLHQYISTGSQAQAEVQRLRDQMAHMQASIVEQIAQLKVKAAVREAEQNKNYNELQLQLQNMMKMFQQSQNLPS
;
A
#
# COMPACT_ATOMS: atom_id res chain seq x y z
N MET A 1 -44.25 0.59 -8.44
CA MET A 1 -42.94 0.16 -8.98
C MET A 1 -43.05 -0.63 -10.28
N THR A 2 -44.17 -1.30 -10.59
CA THR A 2 -44.37 -2.02 -11.87
C THR A 2 -44.76 -1.11 -13.04
N SER A 3 -45.29 0.08 -12.78
CA SER A 3 -45.72 1.04 -13.81
C SER A 3 -44.55 1.57 -14.65
N GLU A 4 -43.41 1.84 -14.01
CA GLU A 4 -42.24 2.44 -14.64
C GLU A 4 -41.52 1.44 -15.58
N VAL A 5 -41.48 0.16 -15.21
CA VAL A 5 -40.94 -0.91 -16.07
C VAL A 5 -41.87 -1.17 -17.26
N GLY A 6 -43.20 -1.14 -17.05
CA GLY A 6 -44.18 -1.26 -18.13
C GLY A 6 -44.06 -0.11 -19.14
N GLU A 7 -43.97 1.12 -18.66
CA GLU A 7 -43.83 2.31 -19.51
C GLU A 7 -42.53 2.28 -20.33
N ILE A 8 -41.41 1.81 -19.76
CA ILE A 8 -40.14 1.63 -20.48
C ILE A 8 -40.27 0.54 -21.55
N MET A 9 -40.94 -0.57 -21.24
CA MET A 9 -41.14 -1.66 -22.20
C MET A 9 -42.00 -1.23 -23.39
N ASP A 10 -43.05 -0.45 -23.14
CA ASP A 10 -43.92 0.09 -24.19
C ASP A 10 -43.16 1.10 -25.06
N LYS A 11 -42.38 2.01 -24.45
CA LYS A 11 -41.49 2.94 -25.18
C LYS A 11 -40.48 2.23 -26.07
N LEU A 12 -39.89 1.13 -25.61
CA LEU A 12 -38.96 0.33 -26.42
C LEU A 12 -39.66 -0.33 -27.62
N LYS A 13 -40.89 -0.84 -27.44
CA LYS A 13 -41.68 -1.44 -28.53
C LYS A 13 -42.10 -0.40 -29.56
N ASP A 14 -42.59 0.75 -29.11
CA ASP A 14 -42.99 1.85 -30.01
C ASP A 14 -41.81 2.36 -30.84
N LYS A 15 -40.66 2.57 -30.20
CA LYS A 15 -39.42 2.98 -30.90
C LYS A 15 -38.92 1.93 -31.88
N LYS A 16 -39.07 0.65 -31.57
CA LYS A 16 -38.71 -0.44 -32.49
C LYS A 16 -39.50 -0.38 -33.79
N VAL A 17 -40.81 -0.17 -33.70
CA VAL A 17 -41.67 -0.05 -34.90
C VAL A 17 -41.29 1.18 -35.75
N GLU A 18 -40.98 2.32 -35.10
CA GLU A 18 -40.52 3.54 -35.78
C GLU A 18 -39.22 3.30 -36.58
N TYR A 19 -38.23 2.66 -35.96
CA TYR A 19 -36.93 2.41 -36.60
C TYR A 19 -36.97 1.30 -37.65
N GLU A 20 -37.81 0.27 -37.50
CA GLU A 20 -38.03 -0.75 -38.54
C GLU A 20 -38.66 -0.14 -39.80
N ALA A 21 -39.60 0.81 -39.64
CA ALA A 21 -40.17 1.54 -40.77
C ALA A 21 -39.12 2.41 -41.49
N ILE A 22 -38.23 3.07 -40.74
CA ILE A 22 -37.14 3.88 -41.31
C ILE A 22 -36.12 3.00 -42.04
N ALA A 23 -35.72 1.87 -41.46
CA ALA A 23 -34.80 0.92 -42.10
C ALA A 23 -35.38 0.30 -43.37
N SER A 24 -36.72 0.16 -43.43
CA SER A 24 -37.41 -0.28 -44.64
C SER A 24 -37.43 0.78 -45.75
N ILE A 25 -37.26 2.06 -45.43
CA ILE A 25 -37.23 3.18 -46.40
C ILE A 25 -35.79 3.50 -46.80
N ASP A 26 -34.87 3.46 -45.85
CA ASP A 26 -33.44 3.73 -46.04
C ASP A 26 -32.61 2.51 -45.68
N SER A 27 -32.27 1.72 -46.69
CA SER A 27 -31.45 0.51 -46.57
C SER A 27 -30.01 0.77 -46.11
N ALA A 28 -29.59 2.04 -45.99
CA ALA A 28 -28.27 2.41 -45.46
C ALA A 28 -28.23 2.37 -43.92
N VAL A 29 -29.38 2.27 -43.25
CA VAL A 29 -29.45 2.11 -41.79
C VAL A 29 -29.18 0.64 -41.46
N ASN A 30 -28.03 0.36 -40.82
CA ASN A 30 -27.66 -0.99 -40.41
C ASN A 30 -28.62 -1.52 -39.33
N LEU A 31 -29.36 -2.59 -39.64
CA LEU A 31 -30.30 -3.26 -38.74
C LEU A 31 -29.65 -3.73 -37.42
N GLU A 32 -28.36 -4.08 -37.45
CA GLU A 32 -27.62 -4.58 -36.28
C GLU A 32 -27.34 -3.47 -35.23
N ASP A 33 -27.39 -2.20 -35.64
CA ASP A 33 -27.16 -1.05 -34.76
C ASP A 33 -28.47 -0.41 -34.25
N ILE A 34 -29.62 -0.78 -34.82
CA ILE A 34 -30.92 -0.21 -34.48
C ILE A 34 -31.31 -0.53 -33.03
N ASP A 35 -31.14 -1.77 -32.59
CA ASP A 35 -31.48 -2.18 -31.22
C ASP A 35 -30.62 -1.43 -30.19
N ASN A 36 -29.32 -1.27 -30.46
CA ASN A 36 -28.41 -0.52 -29.60
C ASN A 36 -28.76 0.97 -29.53
N ARG A 37 -29.21 1.54 -30.67
CA ARG A 37 -29.68 2.92 -30.74
C ARG A 37 -30.96 3.12 -29.95
N ILE A 38 -31.96 2.25 -30.10
CA ILE A 38 -33.22 2.29 -29.35
C ILE A 38 -32.95 2.19 -27.85
N ILE A 39 -32.09 1.25 -27.43
CA ILE A 39 -31.71 1.08 -26.03
C ILE A 39 -30.99 2.33 -25.50
N THR A 40 -30.15 2.97 -26.31
CA THR A 40 -29.45 4.20 -25.92
C THR A 40 -30.40 5.39 -25.81
N GLU A 41 -31.40 5.50 -26.68
CA GLU A 41 -32.39 6.57 -26.65
C GLU A 41 -33.37 6.44 -25.48
N VAL A 42 -33.79 5.22 -25.13
CA VAL A 42 -34.74 4.98 -24.04
C VAL A 42 -34.04 4.91 -22.66
N LEU A 43 -32.87 4.27 -22.57
CA LEU A 43 -32.18 4.00 -21.30
C LEU A 43 -30.89 4.82 -21.10
N GLY A 44 -30.52 5.65 -22.07
CA GLY A 44 -29.27 6.40 -22.08
C GLY A 44 -28.06 5.58 -22.54
N PRO A 45 -26.90 6.22 -22.79
CA PRO A 45 -25.67 5.54 -23.23
C PRO A 45 -25.10 4.63 -22.15
N GLU A 46 -24.39 3.59 -22.58
CA GLU A 46 -23.68 2.69 -21.67
C GLU A 46 -22.56 3.45 -20.95
N ARG A 47 -22.43 3.21 -19.64
CA ARG A 47 -21.40 3.85 -18.79
C ARG A 47 -20.42 2.80 -18.31
N TYR A 48 -19.15 3.16 -18.26
CA TYR A 48 -18.06 2.31 -17.81
C TYR A 48 -18.38 1.66 -16.45
N GLY A 49 -18.28 0.33 -16.37
CA GLY A 49 -18.52 -0.45 -15.15
C GLY A 49 -19.95 -0.96 -14.93
N ARG A 50 -20.90 -0.67 -15.83
CA ARG A 50 -22.28 -1.19 -15.75
C ARG A 50 -22.58 -2.11 -16.92
N VAL A 51 -22.57 -3.42 -16.70
CA VAL A 51 -22.94 -4.43 -17.70
C VAL A 51 -24.46 -4.50 -17.81
N ARG A 52 -25.01 -4.22 -19.00
CA ARG A 52 -26.43 -4.49 -19.31
C ARG A 52 -26.56 -5.94 -19.73
N PHE A 53 -27.50 -6.68 -19.13
CA PHE A 53 -27.86 -8.03 -19.57
C PHE A 53 -29.36 -8.05 -19.88
N GLN A 54 -29.75 -8.73 -20.96
CA GLN A 54 -31.14 -8.96 -21.30
C GLN A 54 -31.52 -10.36 -20.78
N GLY A 55 -32.46 -10.44 -19.82
CA GLY A 55 -32.92 -11.70 -19.21
C GLY A 55 -32.87 -11.72 -17.67
N SER A 56 -33.37 -12.79 -17.06
CA SER A 56 -33.18 -13.06 -15.63
C SER A 56 -31.76 -13.61 -15.44
N GLY A 57 -30.81 -12.73 -15.10
CA GLY A 57 -29.38 -13.06 -15.05
C GLY A 57 -28.99 -13.99 -13.90
N VAL A 58 -27.94 -14.79 -14.11
CA VAL A 58 -27.24 -15.54 -13.05
C VAL A 58 -26.50 -14.57 -12.11
N ASN A 59 -26.51 -14.86 -10.81
CA ASN A 59 -25.74 -14.07 -9.84
C ASN A 59 -24.24 -14.20 -10.17
N PRO A 60 -23.43 -13.12 -10.13
CA PRO A 60 -21.97 -13.16 -10.28
C PRO A 60 -21.28 -14.35 -9.61
N THR A 61 -21.78 -14.84 -8.46
CA THR A 61 -21.25 -16.04 -7.79
C THR A 61 -21.27 -17.32 -8.67
N GLN A 62 -22.24 -17.45 -9.57
CA GLN A 62 -22.40 -18.61 -10.47
C GLN A 62 -21.49 -18.53 -11.70
N TYR A 63 -21.08 -17.31 -12.11
CA TYR A 63 -20.20 -17.11 -13.27
C TYR A 63 -18.72 -17.14 -12.89
N PHE A 64 -18.36 -16.63 -11.70
CA PHE A 64 -16.97 -16.56 -11.26
C PHE A 64 -16.45 -17.82 -10.55
N GLY A 65 -17.31 -18.74 -10.10
CA GLY A 65 -16.92 -20.07 -9.63
C GLY A 65 -15.61 -20.14 -8.79
N SER A 66 -14.81 -21.18 -9.03
CA SER A 66 -13.56 -21.50 -8.30
C SER A 66 -12.48 -20.42 -8.30
N SER A 67 -12.57 -19.38 -9.14
CA SER A 67 -11.59 -18.28 -9.17
C SER A 67 -11.63 -17.44 -7.89
N LEU A 68 -12.77 -17.43 -7.18
CA LEU A 68 -12.89 -16.80 -5.86
C LEU A 68 -12.07 -17.52 -4.78
N HIS A 69 -11.96 -18.86 -4.84
CA HIS A 69 -11.14 -19.62 -3.89
C HIS A 69 -9.63 -19.34 -4.07
N GLN A 70 -9.18 -19.10 -5.32
CA GLN A 70 -7.78 -18.74 -5.59
C GLN A 70 -7.46 -17.33 -5.05
N TYR A 71 -8.39 -16.39 -5.17
CA TYR A 71 -8.26 -15.06 -4.57
C TYR A 71 -8.24 -15.11 -3.02
N ILE A 72 -9.14 -15.87 -2.39
CA ILE A 72 -9.18 -16.03 -0.93
C ILE A 72 -7.91 -16.71 -0.39
N SER A 73 -7.41 -17.76 -1.06
CA SER A 73 -6.15 -18.41 -0.69
C SER A 73 -4.93 -17.49 -0.86
N THR A 74 -4.90 -16.66 -1.92
CA THR A 74 -3.83 -15.67 -2.14
C THR A 74 -3.81 -14.59 -1.04
N GLY A 75 -4.99 -14.20 -0.52
CA GLY A 75 -5.08 -13.28 0.62
C GLY A 75 -4.37 -13.80 1.88
N SER A 76 -4.52 -15.09 2.18
CA SER A 76 -3.86 -15.73 3.33
C SER A 76 -2.33 -15.82 3.17
N GLN A 77 -1.86 -16.11 1.95
CA GLN A 77 -0.44 -16.19 1.63
C GLN A 77 0.24 -14.81 1.69
N ALA A 78 -0.40 -13.78 1.13
CA ALA A 78 0.11 -12.41 1.20
C ALA A 78 0.24 -11.92 2.65
N GLN A 79 -0.72 -12.26 3.51
CA GLN A 79 -0.68 -11.92 4.92
C GLN A 79 0.45 -12.63 5.68
N ALA A 80 0.69 -13.91 5.39
CA ALA A 80 1.80 -14.66 5.98
C ALA A 80 3.17 -14.08 5.60
N GLU A 81 3.36 -13.69 4.34
CA GLU A 81 4.63 -13.09 3.89
C GLU A 81 4.85 -11.69 4.49
N VAL A 82 3.79 -10.87 4.62
CA VAL A 82 3.86 -9.59 5.33
C VAL A 82 4.26 -9.80 6.79
N GLN A 83 3.72 -10.81 7.47
CA GLN A 83 4.09 -11.10 8.85
C GLN A 83 5.55 -11.54 8.95
N ARG A 84 6.01 -12.43 8.06
CA ARG A 84 7.40 -12.88 7.98
C ARG A 84 8.36 -11.71 7.81
N LEU A 85 8.04 -10.76 6.92
CA LEU A 85 8.83 -9.56 6.70
C LEU A 85 8.86 -8.64 7.93
N ARG A 86 7.72 -8.50 8.65
CA ARG A 86 7.68 -7.76 9.91
C ARG A 86 8.59 -8.37 10.97
N ASP A 87 8.55 -9.69 11.11
CA ASP A 87 9.39 -10.40 12.09
C ASP A 87 10.88 -10.25 11.74
N GLN A 88 11.24 -10.31 10.46
CA GLN A 88 12.60 -10.04 9.99
C GLN A 88 13.04 -8.60 10.29
N MET A 89 12.19 -7.61 10.04
CA MET A 89 12.50 -6.21 10.36
C MET A 89 12.68 -6.00 11.86
N ALA A 90 11.83 -6.60 12.69
CA ALA A 90 11.95 -6.53 14.15
C ALA A 90 13.26 -7.15 14.63
N HIS A 91 13.65 -8.30 14.08
CA HIS A 91 14.93 -8.95 14.41
C HIS A 91 16.13 -8.08 14.02
N MET A 92 16.15 -7.52 12.80
CA MET A 92 17.23 -6.62 12.38
C MET A 92 17.28 -5.37 13.25
N GLN A 93 16.13 -4.80 13.62
CA GLN A 93 16.07 -3.62 14.48
C GLN A 93 16.62 -3.90 15.88
N ALA A 94 16.29 -5.06 16.47
CA ALA A 94 16.85 -5.48 17.75
C ALA A 94 18.38 -5.62 17.68
N SER A 95 18.89 -6.27 16.62
CA SER A 95 20.34 -6.42 16.41
C SER A 95 21.05 -5.06 16.27
N ILE A 96 20.46 -4.10 15.57
CA ILE A 96 21.03 -2.75 15.43
C ILE A 96 21.06 -2.02 16.77
N VAL A 97 19.97 -2.09 17.54
CA VAL A 97 19.90 -1.46 18.86
C VAL A 97 20.96 -2.03 19.80
N GLU A 98 21.15 -3.35 19.78
CA GLU A 98 22.17 -4.03 20.57
C GLU A 98 23.58 -3.58 20.17
N GLN A 99 23.88 -3.50 18.88
CA GLN A 99 25.17 -3.00 18.39
C GLN A 99 25.43 -1.54 18.79
N ILE A 100 24.41 -0.67 18.73
CA ILE A 100 24.52 0.72 19.18
C ILE A 100 24.82 0.77 20.68
N ALA A 101 24.16 -0.06 21.49
CA ALA A 101 24.41 -0.12 22.92
C ALA A 101 25.86 -0.57 23.21
N GLN A 102 26.35 -1.60 22.54
CA GLN A 102 27.73 -2.07 22.67
C GLN A 102 28.76 -0.99 22.28
N LEU A 103 28.53 -0.28 21.18
CA LEU A 103 29.42 0.81 20.74
C LEU A 103 29.44 1.97 21.74
N LYS A 104 28.28 2.34 22.32
CA LYS A 104 28.21 3.36 23.36
C LYS A 104 28.97 2.96 24.62
N VAL A 105 28.81 1.71 25.09
CA VAL A 105 29.56 1.19 26.23
C VAL A 105 31.06 1.21 25.95
N LYS A 106 31.48 0.75 24.76
CA LYS A 106 32.89 0.75 24.36
C LYS A 106 33.48 2.16 24.29
N ALA A 107 32.71 3.15 23.83
CA ALA A 107 33.12 4.55 23.82
C ALA A 107 33.29 5.08 25.25
N ALA A 108 32.33 4.83 26.13
CA ALA A 108 32.38 5.29 27.53
C ALA A 108 33.57 4.68 28.30
N VAL A 109 33.86 3.38 28.10
CA VAL A 109 35.03 2.73 28.70
C VAL A 109 36.33 3.38 28.23
N ARG A 110 36.46 3.62 26.92
CA ARG A 110 37.66 4.26 26.35
C ARG A 110 37.85 5.68 26.89
N GLU A 111 36.77 6.46 27.00
CA GLU A 111 36.82 7.81 27.57
C GLU A 111 37.23 7.79 29.04
N ALA A 112 36.66 6.88 29.84
CA ALA A 112 37.03 6.73 31.25
C ALA A 112 38.51 6.36 31.42
N GLU A 113 39.04 5.49 30.57
CA GLU A 113 40.44 5.07 30.60
C GLU A 113 41.39 6.19 30.17
N GLN A 114 41.03 6.95 29.13
CA GLN A 114 41.79 8.13 28.72
C GLN A 114 41.80 9.21 29.81
N ASN A 115 40.67 9.44 30.47
CA ASN A 115 40.57 10.40 31.58
C ASN A 115 41.41 9.97 32.78
N LYS A 116 41.48 8.67 33.10
CA LYS A 116 42.39 8.15 34.14
C LYS A 116 43.85 8.46 33.80
N ASN A 117 44.27 8.16 32.58
CA ASN A 117 45.64 8.42 32.13
C ASN A 117 45.97 9.94 32.19
N TYR A 118 45.04 10.79 31.78
CA TYR A 118 45.21 12.24 31.88
C TYR A 118 45.37 12.71 33.34
N ASN A 119 44.53 12.21 34.25
CA ASN A 119 44.59 12.54 35.67
C ASN A 119 45.90 12.07 36.32
N GLU A 120 46.38 10.87 35.97
CA GLU A 120 47.67 10.35 36.44
C GLU A 120 48.83 11.22 35.96
N LEU A 121 48.84 11.61 34.69
CA LEU A 121 49.87 12.50 34.13
C LEU A 121 49.85 13.87 34.83
N GLN A 122 48.66 14.43 35.07
CA GLN A 122 48.53 15.69 35.79
C GLN A 122 49.09 15.60 37.21
N LEU A 123 48.82 14.50 37.92
CA LEU A 123 49.36 14.25 39.26
C LEU A 123 50.89 14.10 39.25
N GLN A 124 51.45 13.39 38.27
CA GLN A 124 52.91 13.27 38.12
C GLN A 124 53.58 14.63 37.90
N LEU A 125 53.00 15.47 37.03
CA LEU A 125 53.50 16.83 36.80
C LEU A 125 53.44 17.69 38.06
N GLN A 126 52.34 17.62 38.81
CA GLN A 126 52.21 18.32 40.09
C GLN A 126 53.28 17.89 41.09
N ASN A 127 53.53 16.58 41.21
CA ASN A 127 54.57 16.04 42.08
C ASN A 127 55.97 16.53 41.67
N MET A 128 56.29 16.54 40.36
CA MET A 128 57.55 17.08 39.86
C MET A 128 57.71 18.58 40.16
N MET A 129 56.67 19.39 39.96
CA MET A 129 56.73 20.82 40.31
C MET A 129 57.02 21.03 41.79
N LYS A 130 56.39 20.23 42.66
CA LYS A 130 56.62 20.29 44.11
C LYS A 130 58.07 19.94 44.48
N MET A 131 58.63 18.87 43.89
CA MET A 131 60.03 18.50 44.13
C MET A 131 61.00 19.56 43.62
N PHE A 132 60.74 20.11 42.43
CA PHE A 132 61.55 21.20 41.87
C PHE A 132 61.56 22.41 42.82
N GLN A 133 60.39 22.83 43.31
CA GLN A 133 60.28 23.97 44.22
C GLN A 133 60.98 23.72 45.57
N GLN A 134 60.94 22.48 46.07
CA GLN A 134 61.70 22.11 47.28
C GLN A 134 63.21 22.22 47.04
N SER A 135 63.72 21.81 45.88
CA SER A 135 65.15 21.92 45.56
C SER A 135 65.66 23.36 45.51
N GLN A 136 64.79 24.31 45.12
CA GLN A 136 65.10 25.74 45.10
C GLN A 136 65.11 26.39 46.49
N ASN A 137 64.53 25.73 47.50
CA ASN A 137 64.39 26.26 48.87
C ASN A 137 65.43 25.68 49.83
N LEU A 138 66.46 24.96 49.36
CA LEU A 138 67.54 24.51 50.24
C LEU A 138 68.44 25.70 50.64
N PRO A 139 68.69 25.91 51.95
CA PRO A 139 69.61 26.94 52.39
C PRO A 139 71.06 26.60 51.98
N SER A 140 71.79 27.62 51.53
CA SER A 140 73.21 27.53 51.15
C SER A 140 74.13 27.29 52.34
#